data_AF-A0A143HE89-F1
#
_entry.id   AF-A0A143HE89-F1
#
_cell.length_a   1.000
_cell.length_b   1.000
_cell.length_c   1.000
_cell.angle_alpha   90.00
_cell.angle_beta   90.00
_cell.angle_gamma   90.00
#
_symmetry.space_group_name_H-M   'P 1'
#
loop_
_entity.id
_entity.type
_entity.pdbx_description
1 polymer ?
#
loop_
_entity_poly.entity_id
_entity_poly.type
_entity_poly.pdbx_seq_one_letter_code
_entity_poly.pdbx_strand_id
1 'polypeptide(L)'
;MNMKKKSQAYFKLSADDVLSIVNNYLEEKISWGAYNSKLSFILDDDKDIRVIAAYGDINDQSIDTINLEELDKEIDFNGEVSTLPDSSLLKPQDFQTREKVRKRIEELKKDIGDF
;
A
#
# COMPACT_ATOMS: atom_id res chain seq x y z
N MET A 1 -12.85 -18.25 -40.50
CA MET A 1 -11.71 -17.63 -39.82
C MET A 1 -12.19 -17.10 -38.47
N ASN A 2 -11.83 -17.75 -37.36
CA ASN A 2 -12.19 -17.27 -36.01
C ASN A 2 -11.24 -16.14 -35.60
N MET A 3 -11.80 -14.97 -35.29
CA MET A 3 -11.04 -13.85 -34.72
C MET A 3 -10.49 -14.26 -33.35
N LYS A 4 -9.17 -14.25 -33.20
CA LYS A 4 -8.48 -14.46 -31.93
C LYS A 4 -9.01 -13.44 -30.91
N LYS A 5 -9.77 -13.88 -29.89
CA LYS A 5 -9.96 -13.13 -28.65
C LYS A 5 -8.57 -12.91 -28.03
N LYS A 6 -7.99 -11.72 -28.18
CA LYS A 6 -6.82 -11.30 -27.40
C LYS A 6 -7.30 -11.01 -25.96
N SER A 7 -6.91 -11.83 -25.00
CA SER A 7 -5.61 -11.80 -24.27
C SER A 7 -5.72 -10.95 -23.01
N GLN A 8 -6.67 -11.32 -22.15
CA GLN A 8 -6.78 -10.74 -20.81
C GLN A 8 -5.79 -11.46 -19.90
N ALA A 9 -5.05 -10.71 -19.09
CA ALA A 9 -4.23 -11.22 -18.00
C ALA A 9 -4.79 -10.71 -16.68
N TYR A 10 -4.87 -11.59 -15.69
CA TYR A 10 -5.38 -11.27 -14.35
C TYR A 10 -4.27 -11.51 -13.33
N PHE A 11 -4.13 -10.58 -12.40
CA PHE A 11 -3.16 -10.67 -11.32
C PHE A 11 -3.91 -10.46 -10.00
N LYS A 12 -3.53 -11.21 -8.97
CA LYS A 12 -4.01 -11.04 -7.60
C LYS A 12 -2.78 -10.94 -6.71
N LEU A 13 -2.62 -9.80 -6.06
CA LEU A 13 -1.47 -9.49 -5.21
C LEU A 13 -1.92 -9.49 -3.74
N SER A 14 -1.06 -9.99 -2.87
CA SER A 14 -1.18 -9.85 -1.42
C SER A 14 -0.75 -8.44 -0.96
N ALA A 15 -0.96 -8.12 0.32
CA ALA A 15 -0.47 -6.87 0.90
C ALA A 15 1.07 -6.78 0.79
N ASP A 16 1.78 -7.88 1.07
CA ASP A 16 3.23 -7.94 1.01
C ASP A 16 3.75 -7.76 -0.42
N ASP A 17 3.08 -8.35 -1.41
CA ASP A 17 3.43 -8.15 -2.83
C ASP A 17 3.34 -6.66 -3.22
N VAL A 18 2.28 -5.99 -2.78
CA VAL A 18 2.08 -4.56 -3.07
C VAL A 18 3.13 -3.71 -2.33
N LEU A 19 3.38 -3.97 -1.05
CA LEU A 19 4.41 -3.26 -0.29
C LEU A 19 5.80 -3.48 -0.87
N SER A 20 6.12 -4.67 -1.36
CA SER A 20 7.41 -4.94 -2.01
C SER A 20 7.58 -4.14 -3.29
N ILE A 21 6.53 -4.06 -4.12
CA ILE A 21 6.53 -3.23 -5.34
C ILE A 21 6.73 -1.76 -4.99
N VAL A 22 6.01 -1.26 -3.98
CA VAL A 22 6.14 0.14 -3.54
C VAL A 22 7.51 0.40 -2.95
N ASN A 23 8.05 -0.50 -2.13
CA ASN A 23 9.37 -0.38 -1.54
C ASN A 23 10.45 -0.27 -2.62
N ASN A 24 10.41 -1.13 -3.65
CA ASN A 24 11.37 -1.07 -4.75
C ASN A 24 11.29 0.26 -5.51
N TYR A 25 10.07 0.79 -5.73
CA TYR A 25 9.89 2.09 -6.37
C TYR A 25 10.44 3.24 -5.51
N LEU A 26 10.19 3.21 -4.20
CA LEU A 26 10.64 4.24 -3.28
C LEU A 26 12.15 4.18 -3.04
N GLU A 27 12.76 2.99 -3.01
CA GLU A 27 14.20 2.77 -2.92
C GLU A 27 14.96 3.55 -4.01
N GLU A 28 14.46 3.55 -5.25
CA GLU A 28 15.10 4.30 -6.36
C GLU A 28 15.17 5.82 -6.10
N LYS A 29 14.32 6.35 -5.20
CA LYS A 29 14.31 7.77 -4.83
C LYS A 29 15.32 8.10 -3.73
N ILE A 30 15.85 7.09 -3.05
CA ILE A 30 16.78 7.23 -1.94
C ILE A 30 18.17 6.85 -2.46
N SER A 31 19.11 7.80 -2.43
CA SER A 31 20.47 7.57 -2.94
C SER A 31 21.36 6.77 -1.97
N TRP A 32 20.77 5.92 -1.15
CA TRP A 32 21.46 5.18 -0.08
C TRP A 32 21.62 3.73 -0.52
N GLY A 33 22.84 3.34 -0.90
CA GLY A 33 23.08 2.03 -1.51
C GLY A 33 22.65 0.84 -0.64
N ALA A 34 22.85 0.92 0.67
CA ALA A 34 22.32 -0.05 1.64
C ALA A 34 21.50 0.70 2.70
N TYR A 35 20.31 0.20 3.01
CA TYR A 35 19.36 0.88 3.88
C TYR A 35 18.64 -0.10 4.81
N ASN A 36 18.14 0.42 5.92
CA ASN A 36 17.09 -0.21 6.71
C ASN A 36 15.76 0.49 6.39
N SER A 37 14.65 -0.26 6.37
CA SER A 37 13.33 0.32 6.05
C SER A 37 12.20 -0.29 6.87
N LYS A 38 11.17 0.51 7.12
CA LYS A 38 9.92 0.10 7.74
C LYS A 38 8.75 0.69 6.96
N LEU A 39 7.96 -0.18 6.35
CA LEU A 39 6.84 0.14 5.46
C LEU A 39 5.56 -0.47 6.02
N SER A 40 4.44 0.26 5.97
CA SER A 40 3.12 -0.31 6.26
C SER A 40 2.01 0.42 5.51
N PHE A 41 0.88 -0.28 5.32
CA PHE A 41 -0.38 0.37 5.02
C PHE A 41 -0.96 1.02 6.28
N ILE A 42 -1.56 2.19 6.10
CA ILE A 42 -2.39 2.85 7.09
C ILE A 42 -3.76 3.09 6.47
N LEU A 43 -4.80 2.79 7.24
CA LEU A 43 -6.18 3.04 6.87
C LEU A 43 -6.68 4.19 7.72
N ASP A 44 -7.07 5.29 7.07
CA ASP A 44 -7.77 6.36 7.77
C ASP A 44 -9.24 6.00 8.02
N ASP A 45 -9.87 6.73 8.94
CA ASP A 45 -11.30 6.69 9.21
C ASP A 45 -12.13 7.00 7.95
N ASP A 46 -11.60 7.85 7.07
CA ASP A 46 -12.18 8.19 5.77
C ASP A 46 -11.95 7.13 4.67
N LYS A 47 -11.35 6.00 5.02
CA LYS A 47 -11.14 4.81 4.16
C LYS A 47 -10.15 5.04 3.02
N ASP A 48 -9.26 6.01 3.18
CA ASP A 48 -8.12 6.17 2.30
C ASP A 48 -6.97 5.27 2.79
N ILE A 49 -6.44 4.48 1.85
CA ILE A 49 -5.29 3.62 2.09
C ILE A 49 -4.05 4.45 1.77
N ARG A 50 -3.19 4.61 2.77
CA ARG A 50 -1.91 5.28 2.68
C ARG A 50 -0.80 4.26 2.84
N VAL A 51 0.32 4.47 2.16
CA VAL A 51 1.56 3.73 2.43
C VAL A 51 2.49 4.70 3.12
N ILE A 52 2.96 4.35 4.31
CA ILE A 52 3.97 5.11 5.04
C ILE A 52 5.24 4.28 5.08
N ALA A 53 6.33 4.97 4.77
CA ALA A 53 7.64 4.38 4.59
C ALA A 53 8.68 5.20 5.35
N ALA A 54 9.43 4.54 6.23
CA ALA A 54 10.60 5.11 6.88
C ALA A 54 11.85 4.39 6.35
N TYR A 55 12.88 5.17 6.03
CA TYR A 55 14.16 4.67 5.56
C TYR A 55 15.28 5.30 6.38
N GLY A 56 16.29 4.51 6.69
CA GLY A 56 17.50 4.94 7.37
C GLY A 56 18.73 4.28 6.77
N ASP A 57 19.90 4.72 7.23
CA ASP A 57 21.15 3.99 6.95
C ASP A 57 21.03 2.53 7.39
N ILE A 58 21.79 1.62 6.77
CA ILE A 58 21.79 0.20 7.17
C ILE A 58 22.11 -0.02 8.66
N ASN A 59 22.85 0.89 9.28
CA ASN A 59 23.18 0.82 10.71
C ASN A 59 22.19 1.58 11.60
N ASP A 60 21.18 2.23 11.01
CA ASP A 60 20.16 2.95 11.76
C ASP A 60 19.11 1.98 12.32
N GLN A 61 19.35 1.57 13.56
CA GLN A 61 18.45 0.72 14.33
C GLN A 61 17.20 1.45 14.82
N SER A 62 17.14 2.78 14.73
CA SER A 62 15.95 3.52 15.16
C SER A 62 14.75 3.27 14.24
N ILE A 63 15.00 2.89 12.97
CA ILE A 63 13.97 2.57 11.99
C ILE A 63 13.00 1.49 12.50
N ASP A 64 13.52 0.47 13.20
CA ASP A 64 12.71 -0.64 13.69
C ASP A 64 11.70 -0.20 14.76
N THR A 65 12.01 0.86 15.50
CA THR A 65 11.18 1.37 16.61
C THR A 65 10.28 2.53 16.22
N ILE A 66 10.39 3.08 14.99
CA ILE A 66 9.52 4.16 14.51
C ILE A 66 8.05 3.73 14.55
N ASN A 67 7.21 4.60 15.11
CA ASN A 67 5.76 4.47 15.05
C ASN A 67 5.24 5.09 13.74
N LEU A 68 4.87 4.25 12.78
CA LEU A 68 4.41 4.71 11.47
C LEU A 68 3.06 5.44 11.53
N GLU A 69 2.22 5.16 12.52
CA GLU A 69 0.92 5.84 12.69
C GLU A 69 1.06 7.26 13.24
N GLU A 70 2.08 7.50 14.07
CA GLU A 70 2.44 8.85 14.49
C GLU A 70 3.10 9.60 13.34
N LEU A 71 4.01 8.95 12.63
CA LEU A 71 4.69 9.53 11.47
C LEU A 71 3.69 10.02 10.41
N ASP A 72 2.66 9.23 10.10
CA ASP A 72 1.56 9.59 9.19
C ASP A 72 0.85 10.90 9.54
N LYS A 73 0.73 11.21 10.82
CA LYS A 73 0.07 12.42 11.30
C LYS A 73 0.97 13.66 11.25
N GLU A 74 2.27 13.45 11.20
CA GLU A 74 3.29 14.50 11.28
C GLU A 74 3.84 14.91 9.91
N ILE A 75 3.82 14.00 8.92
CA ILE A 75 4.41 14.26 7.59
C ILE A 75 3.35 14.59 6.55
N ASP A 76 3.67 15.56 5.69
CA ASP A 76 2.87 15.85 4.49
C ASP A 76 3.07 14.77 3.42
N PHE A 77 2.06 14.62 2.54
CA PHE A 77 2.19 13.78 1.35
C PHE A 77 3.31 14.28 0.44
N ASN A 78 4.33 13.46 0.25
CA ASN A 78 5.54 13.79 -0.51
C ASN A 78 5.80 12.82 -1.69
N GLY A 79 4.84 11.97 -2.02
CA GLY A 79 4.90 11.06 -3.18
C GLY A 79 4.57 11.75 -4.51
N GLU A 80 4.87 11.08 -5.61
CA GLU A 80 4.51 11.57 -6.94
C GLU A 80 3.01 11.40 -7.23
N VAL A 81 2.40 12.44 -7.81
CA VAL A 81 1.02 12.37 -8.28
C VAL A 81 0.93 11.38 -9.44
N SER A 82 -0.04 10.48 -9.41
CA SER A 82 -0.26 9.50 -10.47
C SER A 82 -0.45 10.20 -11.82
N THR A 83 0.29 9.75 -12.84
CA THR A 83 0.19 10.22 -14.23
C THR A 83 -0.70 9.33 -15.08
N LEU A 84 -1.39 8.37 -14.46
CA LEU A 84 -2.31 7.49 -15.17
C LEU A 84 -3.45 8.34 -15.77
N PRO A 85 -3.81 8.12 -17.04
CA PRO A 85 -4.91 8.85 -17.65
C PRO A 85 -6.21 8.55 -16.90
N ASP A 86 -7.13 9.51 -16.83
CA ASP A 86 -8.44 9.39 -16.14
C ASP A 86 -9.26 8.16 -16.59
N SER A 87 -8.98 7.62 -17.78
CA SER A 87 -9.58 6.38 -18.29
C SER A 87 -9.06 5.10 -17.63
N SER A 88 -7.95 5.19 -16.89
CA SER A 88 -7.44 4.13 -16.02
C SER A 88 -8.37 4.03 -14.83
N LEU A 89 -9.24 3.03 -14.85
CA LEU A 89 -10.24 2.79 -13.81
C LEU A 89 -9.59 2.34 -12.49
N LEU A 90 -8.78 3.18 -11.88
CA LEU A 90 -8.58 3.13 -10.44
C LEU A 90 -9.86 3.71 -9.84
N LYS A 91 -10.77 2.83 -9.39
CA LYS A 91 -11.93 3.21 -8.59
C LYS A 91 -11.68 2.86 -7.12
N PRO A 92 -10.76 3.55 -6.42
CA PRO A 92 -10.58 3.35 -4.98
C PRO A 92 -11.86 3.70 -4.21
N GLN A 93 -12.79 4.46 -4.83
CA GLN A 93 -14.11 4.81 -4.30
C GLN A 93 -15.25 3.87 -4.71
N ASP A 94 -14.99 2.74 -5.39
CA ASP A 94 -16.05 1.78 -5.69
C ASP A 94 -16.57 1.16 -4.38
N PHE A 95 -17.73 1.66 -3.96
CA PHE A 95 -18.44 1.27 -2.74
C PHE A 95 -18.57 -0.25 -2.61
N GLN A 96 -18.76 -0.97 -3.73
CA GLN A 96 -18.89 -2.44 -3.70
C GLN A 96 -17.59 -3.15 -3.31
N THR A 97 -16.44 -2.59 -3.71
CA THR A 97 -15.13 -3.13 -3.36
C THR A 97 -14.81 -2.82 -1.89
N ARG A 98 -15.10 -1.59 -1.43
CA ARG A 98 -14.97 -1.17 -0.03
C ARG A 98 -15.82 -2.03 0.91
N GLU A 99 -17.08 -2.29 0.56
CA GLU A 99 -17.99 -3.13 1.36
C GLU A 99 -17.56 -4.59 1.45
N LYS A 100 -17.01 -5.16 0.37
CA LYS A 100 -16.47 -6.54 0.39
C LYS A 100 -15.26 -6.67 1.32
N VAL A 101 -14.35 -5.70 1.28
CA VAL A 101 -13.18 -5.67 2.17
C VAL A 101 -13.63 -5.49 3.62
N ARG A 102 -14.56 -4.57 3.89
CA ARG A 102 -15.15 -4.35 5.22
C ARG A 102 -15.75 -5.63 5.81
N LYS A 103 -16.60 -6.31 5.04
CA LYS A 103 -17.26 -7.54 5.48
C LYS A 103 -16.24 -8.63 5.82
N ARG A 104 -15.15 -8.70 5.05
CA ARG A 104 -14.08 -9.67 5.30
C ARG A 104 -13.28 -9.35 6.57
N ILE A 105 -13.01 -8.08 6.85
CA ILE A 105 -12.31 -7.66 8.07
C ILE A 105 -13.18 -7.91 9.31
N GLU A 106 -14.49 -7.64 9.24
CA GLU A 106 -15.45 -7.95 10.33
C GLU A 106 -15.55 -9.44 10.63
N GLU A 107 -15.56 -10.29 9.60
CA GLU A 107 -15.50 -11.75 9.75
C GLU A 107 -14.20 -12.18 10.45
N LEU A 108 -13.05 -11.63 10.04
CA LEU A 108 -11.75 -11.97 10.62
C LEU A 108 -11.61 -11.49 12.08
N LYS A 109 -12.19 -10.34 12.45
CA LYS A 109 -12.23 -9.87 13.85
C LYS A 109 -13.04 -10.81 14.75
N LYS A 110 -14.17 -11.33 14.26
CA LYS A 110 -14.98 -12.32 14.99
C LYS A 110 -14.25 -13.65 15.21
N ASP A 111 -13.39 -14.04 14.29
CA ASP A 111 -12.61 -15.28 14.40
C ASP A 111 -11.42 -15.15 15.37
N ILE A 112 -10.95 -13.92 15.65
CA ILE A 112 -9.79 -13.67 16.52
C ILE A 112 -10.19 -13.44 17.99
N GLY A 113 -11.47 -13.17 18.27
CA GLY A 113 -11.98 -12.87 19.62
C GLY A 113 -11.65 -11.44 20.03
N ASP A 114 -12.68 -10.69 20.42
CA ASP A 114 -12.55 -9.28 20.82
C ASP A 114 -11.58 -9.13 22.01
N PHE A 115 -10.58 -8.26 21.87
CA PHE A 115 -9.83 -7.69 22.99
C PHE A 115 -10.49 -6.40 23.47
#